data_AF-A0A7K3S598-F1
#
_entry.id   AF-A0A7K3S598-F1
#
_cell.length_a   1.000
_cell.length_b   1.000
_cell.length_c   1.000
_cell.angle_alpha   90.00
_cell.angle_beta   90.00
_cell.angle_gamma   90.00
#
_symmetry.space_group_name_H-M   'P 1'
#
loop_
_entity.id
_entity.type
_entity.pdbx_description
1 polymer ?
#
loop_
_entity_poly.entity_id
_entity_poly.type
_entity_poly.pdbx_seq_one_letter_code
_entity_poly.pdbx_strand_id
1 'polypeptide(L)'
;GRPTRAAWSSAALAGAGLAAAFALWMPGAFAFLAFQRDRGTEVESLGALVFHLARQFGWEGRVELRYGSLEFVGPRVELVSTLALGLAVLALGWLLLWRLRARSFAVRTPAEAAFTAVLLFTVTSRVISPQYVVWLVGLAAVCLVFRGTAMTLPAVLVLVAAGVTLLEFPIGFGHVVASDAWGVTLLVVRNGLLVAASLIAARRLWRSTVPGRPGAKTAPNVAEGQPSRVAR
;
A
#
# COMPACT_ATOMS: atom_id res chain seq x y z
N GLY A 1 22.77 -2.85 -18.60
CA GLY A 1 24.09 -3.02 -19.22
C GLY A 1 25.09 -3.62 -18.25
N ARG A 2 26.37 -3.77 -18.64
CA ARG A 2 27.47 -4.23 -17.76
C ARG A 2 27.54 -3.49 -16.40
N PRO A 3 27.44 -2.15 -16.31
CA PRO A 3 27.48 -1.46 -15.01
C PRO A 3 26.30 -1.81 -14.12
N THR A 4 25.10 -1.98 -14.69
CA THR A 4 23.91 -2.43 -13.96
C THR A 4 24.13 -3.83 -13.36
N ARG A 5 24.67 -4.77 -14.15
CA ARG A 5 24.93 -6.14 -13.68
C ARG A 5 25.98 -6.14 -12.57
N ALA A 6 27.07 -5.39 -12.73
CA ALA A 6 28.09 -5.24 -11.70
C ALA A 6 27.51 -4.68 -10.40
N ALA A 7 26.71 -3.61 -10.47
CA ALA A 7 26.06 -3.03 -9.28
C ALA A 7 25.14 -4.03 -8.55
N TRP A 8 24.30 -4.78 -9.28
CA TRP A 8 23.44 -5.81 -8.68
C TRP A 8 24.24 -6.97 -8.10
N SER A 9 25.28 -7.43 -8.78
CA SER A 9 26.16 -8.49 -8.28
C SER A 9 26.89 -8.05 -7.01
N SER A 10 27.44 -6.84 -6.98
CA SER A 10 28.10 -6.28 -5.79
C SER A 10 27.11 -6.12 -4.63
N ALA A 11 25.89 -5.62 -4.88
CA ALA A 11 24.86 -5.51 -3.85
C ALA A 11 24.45 -6.90 -3.30
N ALA A 12 24.30 -7.90 -4.17
CA ALA A 12 23.96 -9.26 -3.76
C ALA A 12 25.08 -9.91 -2.93
N LEU A 13 26.34 -9.77 -3.36
CA LEU A 13 27.50 -10.29 -2.64
C LEU A 13 27.69 -9.61 -1.29
N ALA A 14 27.58 -8.28 -1.24
CA ALA A 14 27.66 -7.52 0.00
C ALA A 14 26.53 -7.91 0.97
N GLY A 15 25.29 -8.01 0.46
CA GLY A 15 24.14 -8.45 1.23
C GLY A 15 24.30 -9.87 1.77
N ALA A 16 24.78 -10.80 0.95
CA ALA A 16 25.06 -12.18 1.35
C ALA A 16 26.19 -12.26 2.39
N GLY A 17 27.26 -11.50 2.20
CA GLY A 17 28.38 -11.42 3.15
C GLY A 17 27.95 -10.88 4.51
N LEU A 18 27.15 -9.80 4.52
CA LEU A 18 26.58 -9.25 5.75
C LEU A 18 25.62 -10.23 6.42
N ALA A 19 24.76 -10.90 5.65
CA ALA A 19 23.84 -11.90 6.18
C ALA A 19 24.61 -13.08 6.81
N ALA A 20 25.68 -13.56 6.17
CA ALA A 20 26.54 -14.61 6.71
C ALA A 20 27.27 -14.15 7.98
N ALA A 21 27.80 -12.93 8.01
CA ALA A 21 28.43 -12.36 9.20
C ALA A 21 27.44 -12.29 10.38
N PHE A 22 26.20 -11.83 10.15
CA PHE A 22 25.16 -11.85 11.18
C PHE A 22 24.78 -13.27 11.63
N ALA A 23 24.68 -14.22 10.70
CA ALA A 23 24.38 -15.61 11.05
C ALA A 23 25.46 -16.23 11.96
N LEU A 24 26.73 -15.90 11.72
CA LEU A 24 27.88 -16.43 12.45
C LEU A 24 28.10 -15.75 13.79
N TRP A 25 27.95 -14.41 13.86
CA TRP A 25 28.32 -13.63 15.05
C TRP A 25 27.14 -13.23 15.94
N MET A 26 25.91 -13.36 15.46
CA MET A 26 24.71 -13.02 16.22
C MET A 26 23.69 -14.17 16.18
N PRO A 27 23.82 -15.18 17.06
CA PRO A 27 22.86 -16.27 17.16
C PRO A 27 21.44 -15.73 17.30
N GLY A 28 20.54 -16.13 16.40
CA GLY A 28 19.16 -15.63 16.36
C GLY A 28 18.95 -14.35 15.54
N ALA A 29 19.95 -13.82 14.83
CA ALA A 29 19.82 -12.64 13.96
C ALA A 29 18.66 -12.73 12.95
N PHE A 30 18.28 -13.95 12.56
CA PHE A 30 17.20 -14.21 11.62
C PHE A 30 15.91 -14.73 12.28
N ALA A 31 15.83 -14.76 13.62
CA ALA A 31 14.61 -15.19 14.33
C ALA A 31 13.39 -14.33 13.99
N PHE A 32 13.61 -13.07 13.60
CA PHE A 32 12.54 -12.19 13.11
C PHE A 32 11.82 -12.75 11.88
N LEU A 33 12.49 -13.57 11.04
CA LEU A 33 11.85 -14.21 9.88
C LEU A 33 10.79 -15.22 10.33
N ALA A 34 11.07 -15.99 11.38
CA ALA A 34 10.10 -16.88 11.99
C ALA A 34 8.93 -16.07 12.58
N PHE A 35 9.23 -14.96 13.27
CA PHE A 35 8.17 -14.06 13.78
C PHE A 35 7.30 -13.48 12.68
N GLN A 36 7.87 -13.08 11.53
CA GLN A 36 7.10 -12.60 10.38
C GLN A 36 6.28 -13.70 9.70
N ARG A 37 6.78 -14.93 9.66
CA ARG A 37 6.06 -16.09 9.12
C ARG A 37 4.87 -16.44 10.00
N ASP A 38 5.13 -16.59 11.31
CA ASP A 38 4.18 -17.13 12.29
C ASP A 38 3.20 -16.06 12.83
N ARG A 39 3.37 -14.80 12.40
CA ARG A 39 2.50 -13.68 12.77
C ARG A 39 1.07 -13.89 12.29
N GLY A 40 0.12 -13.69 13.19
CA GLY A 40 -1.31 -13.76 12.89
C GLY A 40 -1.83 -12.49 12.22
N THR A 41 -3.17 -12.36 12.25
CA THR A 41 -3.89 -11.17 11.79
C THR A 41 -4.08 -10.22 12.97
N GLU A 42 -3.45 -9.05 12.93
CA GLU A 42 -3.61 -8.01 13.95
C GLU A 42 -5.05 -7.49 13.94
N VAL A 43 -5.60 -7.19 15.12
CA VAL A 43 -6.99 -6.73 15.28
C VAL A 43 -7.30 -5.46 14.48
N GLU A 44 -6.29 -4.65 14.22
CA GLU A 44 -6.40 -3.40 13.47
C GLU A 44 -6.37 -3.59 11.94
N SER A 45 -5.99 -4.77 11.45
CA SER A 45 -5.77 -5.00 10.01
C SER A 45 -7.07 -5.07 9.20
N LEU A 46 -6.97 -4.93 7.88
CA LEU A 46 -8.13 -5.07 7.00
C LEU A 46 -8.76 -6.48 7.09
N GLY A 47 -7.92 -7.52 7.17
CA GLY A 47 -8.37 -8.91 7.31
C GLY A 47 -9.10 -9.16 8.63
N ALA A 48 -8.74 -8.44 9.69
CA ALA A 48 -9.38 -8.56 11.00
C ALA A 48 -10.86 -8.14 11.02
N LEU A 49 -11.31 -7.29 10.09
CA LEU A 49 -12.73 -6.90 10.00
C LEU A 49 -13.65 -8.12 9.85
N VAL A 50 -13.20 -9.17 9.15
CA VAL A 50 -13.97 -10.42 9.01
C VAL A 50 -14.18 -11.08 10.37
N PHE A 51 -13.17 -11.08 11.24
CA PHE A 51 -13.24 -11.68 12.58
C PHE A 51 -14.03 -10.81 13.56
N HIS A 52 -13.88 -9.49 13.50
CA HIS A 52 -14.71 -8.57 14.28
C HIS A 52 -16.20 -8.75 13.99
N LEU A 53 -16.57 -8.94 12.72
CA LEU A 53 -17.95 -9.24 12.34
C LEU A 53 -18.37 -10.66 12.73
N ALA A 54 -17.53 -11.67 12.49
CA ALA A 54 -17.83 -13.05 12.83
C ALA A 54 -18.08 -13.26 14.33
N ARG A 55 -17.41 -12.51 15.21
CA ARG A 55 -17.67 -12.53 16.66
C ARG A 55 -19.09 -12.16 17.04
N GLN A 56 -19.73 -11.26 16.29
CA GLN A 56 -21.12 -10.89 16.52
C GLN A 56 -22.09 -12.06 16.29
N PHE A 57 -21.63 -13.10 15.60
CA PHE A 57 -22.38 -14.31 15.27
C PHE A 57 -21.82 -15.55 15.99
N GLY A 58 -21.07 -15.38 17.09
CA GLY A 58 -20.61 -16.48 17.93
C GLY A 58 -19.30 -17.15 17.49
N TRP A 59 -18.45 -16.49 16.69
CA TRP A 59 -17.12 -17.04 16.37
C TRP A 59 -16.23 -17.17 17.61
N GLU A 60 -15.68 -18.36 17.83
CA GLU A 60 -14.96 -18.78 19.05
C GLU A 60 -13.51 -18.27 19.16
N GLY A 61 -13.08 -17.36 18.28
CA GLY A 61 -11.72 -16.83 18.30
C GLY A 61 -11.48 -15.75 19.36
N ARG A 62 -10.26 -15.68 19.89
CA ARG A 62 -9.84 -14.75 20.95
C ARG A 62 -8.78 -13.77 20.48
N VAL A 63 -8.60 -12.66 21.22
CA VAL A 63 -7.51 -11.71 20.97
C VAL A 63 -6.39 -12.01 21.95
N GLU A 64 -5.17 -12.16 21.46
CA GLU A 64 -3.99 -12.40 22.28
C GLU A 64 -2.85 -11.46 21.88
N LEU A 65 -2.03 -11.06 22.86
CA LEU A 65 -0.80 -10.33 22.59
C LEU A 65 0.26 -11.31 22.10
N ARG A 66 0.59 -11.26 20.81
CA ARG A 66 1.62 -12.10 20.17
C ARG A 66 2.53 -11.23 19.32
N TYR A 67 3.83 -11.52 19.35
CA TYR A 67 4.85 -10.82 18.55
C TYR A 67 4.80 -9.28 18.66
N GLY A 68 4.36 -8.74 19.80
CA GLY A 68 4.29 -7.30 20.06
C GLY A 68 3.01 -6.60 19.55
N SER A 69 2.00 -7.34 19.11
CA SER A 69 0.69 -6.80 18.69
C SER A 69 -0.48 -7.65 19.19
N LEU A 70 -1.66 -7.05 19.29
CA LEU A 70 -2.89 -7.81 19.56
C LEU A 70 -3.37 -8.47 18.28
N GLU A 71 -3.41 -9.80 18.29
CA GLU A 71 -3.75 -10.62 17.13
C GLU A 71 -4.97 -11.48 17.42
N PHE A 72 -5.76 -11.73 16.38
CA PHE A 72 -6.78 -12.76 16.43
C PHE A 72 -6.15 -14.15 16.41
N VAL A 73 -6.63 -15.03 17.27
CA VAL A 73 -6.28 -16.46 17.31
C VAL A 73 -7.56 -17.28 17.30
N GLY A 74 -7.70 -18.19 16.35
CA GLY A 74 -8.88 -19.03 16.22
C GLY A 74 -9.08 -19.61 14.83
N PRO A 75 -10.23 -20.27 14.61
CA PRO A 75 -10.56 -20.89 13.33
C PRO A 75 -10.49 -19.88 12.18
N ARG A 76 -9.89 -20.28 11.05
CA ARG A 76 -9.77 -19.49 9.80
C ARG A 76 -8.82 -18.27 9.84
N VAL A 77 -8.17 -17.95 10.96
CA VAL A 77 -7.15 -16.87 11.02
C VAL A 77 -6.00 -17.11 10.04
N GLU A 78 -5.50 -18.33 9.96
CA GLU A 78 -4.42 -18.69 9.02
C GLU A 78 -4.83 -18.51 7.55
N LEU A 79 -6.09 -18.84 7.22
CA LEU A 79 -6.64 -18.63 5.88
C LEU A 79 -6.66 -17.14 5.53
N VAL A 80 -7.22 -16.29 6.40
CA VAL A 80 -7.27 -14.83 6.17
C VAL A 80 -5.87 -14.23 6.11
N SER A 81 -4.96 -14.71 6.96
CA SER A 81 -3.55 -14.33 6.95
C SER A 81 -2.89 -14.66 5.60
N THR A 82 -3.12 -15.86 5.07
CA THR A 82 -2.63 -16.30 3.75
C THR A 82 -3.24 -15.47 2.62
N LEU A 83 -4.54 -15.15 2.69
CA LEU A 83 -5.19 -14.31 1.69
C LEU A 83 -4.62 -12.88 1.68
N ALA A 84 -4.34 -12.29 2.84
CA ALA A 84 -3.67 -11.00 2.94
C ALA A 84 -2.28 -11.03 2.27
N LEU A 85 -1.49 -12.09 2.51
CA LEU A 85 -0.23 -12.28 1.81
C LEU A 85 -0.41 -12.42 0.29
N GLY A 86 -1.43 -13.16 -0.16
CA GLY A 86 -1.80 -13.26 -1.57
C GLY A 86 -2.15 -11.91 -2.18
N LEU A 87 -2.90 -11.06 -1.47
CA LEU A 87 -3.20 -9.69 -1.90
C LEU A 87 -1.92 -8.83 -1.99
N ALA A 88 -0.97 -9.00 -1.07
CA ALA A 88 0.33 -8.31 -1.15
C ALA A 88 1.14 -8.75 -2.39
N VAL A 89 1.11 -10.03 -2.74
CA VAL A 89 1.72 -10.55 -3.98
C VAL A 89 1.03 -9.96 -5.21
N LEU A 90 -0.30 -9.85 -5.21
CA LEU A 90 -1.05 -9.21 -6.29
C LEU A 90 -0.73 -7.72 -6.41
N ALA A 91 -0.59 -7.00 -5.28
CA ALA A 91 -0.16 -5.61 -5.26
C ALA A 91 1.25 -5.44 -5.86
N LEU A 92 2.19 -6.33 -5.51
CA LEU A 92 3.52 -6.35 -6.12
C LEU A 92 3.43 -6.63 -7.62
N GLY A 93 2.65 -7.63 -8.04
CA GLY A 93 2.42 -7.95 -9.45
C GLY A 93 1.85 -6.76 -10.23
N TRP A 94 0.92 -6.01 -9.63
CA TRP A 94 0.38 -4.79 -10.20
C TRP A 94 1.45 -3.68 -10.32
N LEU A 95 2.30 -3.47 -9.31
CA LEU A 95 3.40 -2.50 -9.36
C LEU A 95 4.42 -2.86 -10.45
N LEU A 96 4.75 -4.14 -10.60
CA LEU A 96 5.63 -4.62 -11.67
C LEU A 96 5.00 -4.39 -13.04
N LEU A 97 3.72 -4.73 -13.20
CA LEU A 97 2.97 -4.47 -14.43
C LEU A 97 2.95 -2.97 -14.75
N TRP A 98 2.65 -2.12 -13.76
CA TRP A 98 2.72 -0.67 -13.90
C TRP A 98 4.10 -0.22 -14.39
N ARG A 99 5.18 -0.70 -13.76
CA ARG A 99 6.55 -0.33 -14.11
C ARG A 99 6.94 -0.73 -15.52
N LEU A 100 6.42 -1.85 -16.02
CA LEU A 100 6.64 -2.33 -17.40
C LEU A 100 5.81 -1.57 -18.43
N ARG A 101 4.63 -1.07 -18.05
CA ARG A 101 3.70 -0.34 -18.94
C ARG A 101 3.92 1.16 -18.93
N ALA A 102 4.48 1.73 -17.87
CA ALA A 102 4.76 3.16 -17.76
C ALA A 102 5.78 3.61 -18.81
N ARG A 103 5.45 4.69 -19.53
CA ARG A 103 6.28 5.28 -20.59
C ARG A 103 6.56 6.76 -20.38
N SER A 104 5.74 7.45 -19.59
CA SER A 104 5.96 8.84 -19.20
C SER A 104 6.35 8.90 -17.73
N PHE A 105 7.49 9.55 -17.45
CA PHE A 105 8.00 9.74 -16.10
C PHE A 105 8.27 11.23 -15.89
N ALA A 106 7.62 11.80 -14.89
CA ALA A 106 7.89 13.15 -14.41
C ALA A 106 8.78 13.09 -13.16
N VAL A 107 9.35 14.23 -12.76
CA VAL A 107 10.18 14.33 -11.54
C VAL A 107 9.45 13.84 -10.29
N ARG A 108 8.12 14.01 -10.24
CA ARG A 108 7.25 13.55 -9.14
C ARG A 108 6.96 12.05 -9.14
N THR A 109 7.13 11.36 -10.27
CA THR A 109 6.68 9.97 -10.44
C THR A 109 7.28 8.99 -9.41
N PRO A 110 8.57 9.08 -9.02
CA PRO A 110 9.12 8.23 -7.97
C PRO A 110 8.41 8.40 -6.61
N ALA A 111 8.10 9.64 -6.21
CA ALA A 111 7.37 9.92 -4.97
C ALA A 111 5.94 9.36 -5.02
N GLU A 112 5.24 9.60 -6.13
CA GLU A 112 3.89 9.09 -6.36
C GLU A 112 3.85 7.55 -6.36
N ALA A 113 4.86 6.91 -6.95
CA ALA A 113 5.01 5.46 -6.97
C ALA A 113 5.34 4.88 -5.58
N ALA A 114 6.24 5.51 -4.83
CA ALA A 114 6.58 5.10 -3.47
C ALA A 114 5.36 5.20 -2.54
N PHE A 115 4.64 6.33 -2.57
CA PHE A 115 3.42 6.52 -1.80
C PHE A 115 2.35 5.48 -2.15
N THR A 116 2.13 5.23 -3.44
CA THR A 116 1.18 4.21 -3.91
C THR A 116 1.58 2.80 -3.47
N ALA A 117 2.88 2.46 -3.57
CA ALA A 117 3.37 1.15 -3.17
C ALA A 117 3.19 0.90 -1.67
N VAL A 118 3.56 1.87 -0.83
CA VAL A 118 3.40 1.75 0.63
C VAL A 118 1.91 1.68 0.99
N LEU A 119 1.05 2.49 0.37
CA LEU A 119 -0.41 2.40 0.52
C LEU A 119 -0.93 0.98 0.26
N LEU A 120 -0.58 0.41 -0.89
CA LEU A 120 -0.99 -0.93 -1.27
C LEU A 120 -0.51 -1.98 -0.27
N PHE A 121 0.77 -1.96 0.10
CA PHE A 121 1.31 -2.93 1.06
C PHE A 121 0.75 -2.75 2.47
N THR A 122 0.44 -1.53 2.90
CA THR A 122 -0.25 -1.29 4.17
C THR A 122 -1.63 -1.92 4.18
N VAL A 123 -2.46 -1.68 3.15
CA VAL A 123 -3.85 -2.20 3.16
C VAL A 123 -3.94 -3.72 2.96
N THR A 124 -2.93 -4.33 2.33
CA THR A 124 -2.85 -5.80 2.17
C THR A 124 -2.10 -6.49 3.31
N SER A 125 -1.57 -5.73 4.27
CA SER A 125 -0.80 -6.30 5.39
C SER A 125 -1.72 -7.01 6.39
N ARG A 126 -1.20 -8.06 7.01
CA ARG A 126 -1.81 -8.71 8.20
C ARG A 126 -1.73 -7.84 9.45
N VAL A 127 -0.97 -6.76 9.38
CA VAL A 127 -0.62 -5.85 10.47
C VAL A 127 -0.83 -4.44 9.96
N ILE A 128 -1.71 -3.67 10.58
CA ILE A 128 -1.86 -2.24 10.34
C ILE A 128 -1.87 -1.55 11.69
N SER A 129 -0.76 -0.89 12.01
CA SER A 129 -0.58 -0.15 13.25
C SER A 129 -0.58 1.36 12.96
N PRO A 130 -0.89 2.24 13.94
CA PRO A 130 -0.82 3.69 13.79
C PRO A 130 0.50 4.20 13.19
N GLN A 131 1.61 3.53 13.49
CA GLN A 131 2.92 3.84 12.93
C GLN A 131 2.99 3.77 11.40
N TYR A 132 2.24 2.86 10.76
CA TYR A 132 2.20 2.77 9.29
C TYR A 132 1.45 3.94 8.68
N VAL A 133 0.41 4.45 9.37
CA VAL A 133 -0.32 5.64 8.94
C VAL A 133 0.59 6.87 8.99
N VAL A 134 1.49 6.98 9.98
CA VAL A 134 2.50 8.05 10.05
C VAL A 134 3.43 8.02 8.83
N TRP A 135 3.89 6.84 8.41
CA TRP A 135 4.71 6.71 7.19
C TRP A 135 3.95 7.17 5.95
N LEU A 136 2.67 6.82 5.85
CA LEU A 136 1.81 7.26 4.76
C LEU A 136 1.62 8.77 4.74
N VAL A 137 1.46 9.42 5.90
CA VAL A 137 1.40 10.88 6.01
C VAL A 137 2.71 11.52 5.52
N GLY A 138 3.87 10.98 5.91
CA GLY A 138 5.17 11.47 5.43
C GLY A 138 5.31 11.38 3.90
N LEU A 139 4.97 10.23 3.31
CA LEU A 139 5.01 10.04 1.85
C LEU A 139 3.99 10.91 1.11
N ALA A 140 2.80 11.09 1.69
CA ALA A 140 1.79 11.99 1.16
C ALA A 140 2.31 13.44 1.14
N ALA A 141 2.94 13.90 2.21
CA ALA A 141 3.55 15.23 2.29
C ALA A 141 4.62 15.44 1.20
N VAL A 142 5.48 14.44 0.95
CA VAL A 142 6.48 14.50 -0.14
C VAL A 142 5.79 14.63 -1.50
N CYS A 143 4.70 13.90 -1.76
CA CYS A 143 3.96 14.03 -3.02
C CYS A 143 3.41 15.46 -3.20
N LEU A 144 2.92 16.08 -2.12
CA LEU A 144 2.32 17.41 -2.14
C LEU A 144 3.31 18.55 -2.39
N VAL A 145 4.62 18.33 -2.23
CA VAL A 145 5.67 19.30 -2.61
C VAL A 145 5.67 19.55 -4.13
N PHE A 146 5.28 18.55 -4.93
CA PHE A 146 5.30 18.66 -6.38
C PHE A 146 4.02 19.31 -6.91
N ARG A 147 4.18 20.47 -7.55
CA ARG A 147 3.07 21.12 -8.28
C ARG A 147 2.52 20.19 -9.36
N GLY A 148 1.20 20.04 -9.40
CA GLY A 148 0.51 19.15 -10.34
C GLY A 148 0.57 17.66 -9.98
N THR A 149 0.87 17.31 -8.71
CA THR A 149 0.70 15.93 -8.26
C THR A 149 -0.73 15.45 -8.44
N ALA A 150 -0.89 14.18 -8.84
CA ALA A 150 -2.18 13.54 -8.84
C ALA A 150 -2.56 12.98 -7.46
N MET A 151 -1.72 13.11 -6.42
CA MET A 151 -1.89 12.41 -5.14
C MET A 151 -2.61 13.21 -4.07
N THR A 152 -3.13 14.41 -4.37
CA THR A 152 -3.82 15.26 -3.39
C THR A 152 -5.00 14.57 -2.71
N LEU A 153 -5.88 13.92 -3.47
CA LEU A 153 -7.04 13.24 -2.87
C LEU A 153 -6.62 12.03 -2.02
N PRO A 154 -5.78 11.09 -2.49
CA PRO A 154 -5.22 10.04 -1.63
C PRO A 154 -4.53 10.58 -0.37
N ALA A 155 -3.79 11.69 -0.47
CA ALA A 155 -3.14 12.33 0.68
C ALA A 155 -4.16 12.83 1.72
N VAL A 156 -5.25 13.46 1.28
CA VAL A 156 -6.34 13.90 2.18
C VAL A 156 -7.01 12.70 2.84
N LEU A 157 -7.30 11.63 2.09
CA LEU A 157 -7.90 10.41 2.65
C LEU A 157 -7.00 9.77 3.71
N VAL A 158 -5.67 9.74 3.49
CA VAL A 158 -4.69 9.29 4.48
C VAL A 158 -4.69 10.19 5.72
N LEU A 159 -4.78 11.52 5.54
CA LEU A 159 -4.82 12.45 6.67
C LEU A 159 -6.09 12.29 7.51
N VAL A 160 -7.25 12.10 6.86
CA VAL A 160 -8.50 11.79 7.57
C VAL A 160 -8.39 10.43 8.26
N ALA A 161 -7.83 9.42 7.60
CA ALA A 161 -7.57 8.12 8.21
C ALA A 161 -6.67 8.24 9.45
N ALA A 162 -5.64 9.10 9.41
CA ALA A 162 -4.79 9.40 10.57
C ALA A 162 -5.57 10.03 11.73
N GLY A 163 -6.51 10.94 11.43
CA GLY A 163 -7.42 11.48 12.44
C GLY A 163 -8.32 10.41 13.07
N VAL A 164 -8.85 9.48 12.27
CA VAL A 164 -9.63 8.33 12.78
C VAL A 164 -8.75 7.39 13.61
N THR A 165 -7.51 7.15 13.17
CA THR A 165 -6.54 6.34 13.91
C THR A 165 -6.23 6.94 15.29
N LEU A 166 -6.28 8.27 15.48
CA LEU A 166 -6.11 8.87 16.81
C LEU A 166 -7.28 8.53 17.76
N LEU A 167 -8.51 8.49 17.23
CA LEU A 167 -9.70 8.08 18.00
C LEU A 167 -9.66 6.59 18.33
N GLU A 168 -9.09 5.79 17.43
CA GLU A 168 -8.84 4.36 17.60
C GLU A 168 -7.76 4.09 18.66
N PHE A 169 -6.57 4.69 18.51
CA PHE A 169 -5.43 4.54 19.41
C PHE A 169 -4.74 5.90 19.63
N PRO A 170 -4.45 6.29 20.89
CA PRO A 170 -4.57 5.51 22.12
C PRO A 170 -5.96 5.60 22.80
N ILE A 171 -6.91 6.36 22.23
CA ILE A 171 -8.14 6.75 22.93
C ILE A 171 -9.14 5.58 23.06
N GLY A 172 -9.48 4.94 21.95
CA GLY A 172 -10.59 3.98 21.86
C GLY A 172 -10.17 2.51 21.75
N PHE A 173 -8.93 2.17 22.06
CA PHE A 173 -8.38 0.86 21.68
C PHE A 173 -9.08 -0.32 22.37
N GLY A 174 -9.60 -0.11 23.59
CA GLY A 174 -10.42 -1.10 24.28
C GLY A 174 -11.67 -1.51 23.49
N HIS A 175 -12.32 -0.56 22.80
CA HIS A 175 -13.48 -0.81 21.94
C HIS A 175 -13.13 -1.69 20.73
N VAL A 176 -11.93 -1.49 20.16
CA VAL A 176 -11.40 -2.33 19.08
C VAL A 176 -11.21 -3.76 19.57
N VAL A 177 -10.53 -3.94 20.70
CA VAL A 177 -10.28 -5.28 21.29
C VAL A 177 -11.59 -6.00 21.63
N ALA A 178 -12.54 -5.26 22.22
CA ALA A 178 -13.87 -5.75 22.55
C ALA A 178 -14.73 -6.07 21.30
N SER A 179 -14.32 -5.59 20.12
CA SER A 179 -15.08 -5.73 18.88
C SER A 179 -16.49 -5.13 18.98
N ASP A 180 -16.66 -4.06 19.76
CA ASP A 180 -17.97 -3.41 19.86
C ASP A 180 -18.27 -2.53 18.64
N ALA A 181 -19.50 -2.02 18.55
CA ALA A 181 -19.95 -1.22 17.42
C ALA A 181 -19.07 0.02 17.18
N TRP A 182 -18.55 0.64 18.24
CA TRP A 182 -17.70 1.83 18.11
C TRP A 182 -16.33 1.46 17.53
N GLY A 183 -15.65 0.47 18.12
CA GLY A 183 -14.36 0.00 17.65
C GLY A 183 -14.41 -0.52 16.20
N VAL A 184 -15.43 -1.32 15.88
CA VAL A 184 -15.62 -1.84 14.51
C VAL A 184 -15.92 -0.72 13.52
N THR A 185 -16.71 0.29 13.90
CA THR A 185 -16.98 1.45 13.03
C THR A 185 -15.70 2.23 12.74
N LEU A 186 -14.86 2.50 13.74
CA LEU A 186 -13.57 3.16 13.54
C LEU A 186 -12.67 2.38 12.57
N LEU A 187 -12.56 1.06 12.76
CA LEU A 187 -11.79 0.20 11.87
C LEU A 187 -12.33 0.19 10.44
N VAL A 188 -13.64 0.06 10.25
CA VAL A 188 -14.29 0.07 8.93
C VAL A 188 -14.03 1.40 8.21
N VAL A 189 -14.21 2.52 8.91
CA VAL A 189 -13.98 3.85 8.35
C VAL A 189 -12.50 4.02 7.98
N ARG A 190 -11.58 3.74 8.92
CA ARG A 190 -10.14 3.91 8.70
C ARG A 190 -9.63 3.01 7.58
N ASN A 191 -9.96 1.72 7.61
CA ASN A 191 -9.53 0.79 6.57
C ASN A 191 -10.18 1.09 5.22
N GLY A 192 -11.46 1.50 5.21
CA GLY A 192 -12.14 1.94 4.00
C GLY A 192 -11.47 3.16 3.36
N LEU A 193 -11.08 4.15 4.17
CA LEU A 193 -10.33 5.33 3.71
C LEU A 193 -8.97 4.96 3.10
N LEU A 194 -8.22 4.08 3.76
CA LEU A 194 -6.92 3.61 3.25
C LEU A 194 -7.07 2.81 1.96
N VAL A 195 -8.07 1.92 1.87
CA VAL A 195 -8.36 1.16 0.64
C VAL A 195 -8.75 2.11 -0.50
N ALA A 196 -9.63 3.09 -0.23
CA ALA A 196 -9.99 4.10 -1.22
C ALA A 196 -8.77 4.90 -1.68
N ALA A 197 -7.91 5.34 -0.75
CA ALA A 197 -6.67 6.05 -1.06
C ALA A 197 -5.77 5.20 -1.96
N SER A 198 -5.56 3.92 -1.63
CA SER A 198 -4.77 2.97 -2.41
C SER A 198 -5.28 2.81 -3.84
N LEU A 199 -6.58 2.57 -4.02
CA LEU A 199 -7.19 2.38 -5.33
C LEU A 199 -7.13 3.66 -6.19
N ILE A 200 -7.38 4.82 -5.58
CA ILE A 200 -7.31 6.11 -6.26
C ILE A 200 -5.86 6.43 -6.65
N ALA A 201 -4.91 6.25 -5.74
CA ALA A 201 -3.48 6.48 -6.00
C ALA A 201 -2.98 5.58 -7.14
N ALA A 202 -3.29 4.28 -7.08
CA ALA A 202 -2.95 3.31 -8.11
C ALA A 202 -3.50 3.69 -9.49
N ARG A 203 -4.80 4.05 -9.55
CA ARG A 203 -5.45 4.48 -10.79
C ARG A 203 -4.84 5.77 -11.35
N ARG A 204 -4.55 6.75 -10.49
CA ARG A 204 -3.98 8.04 -10.90
C ARG A 204 -2.53 7.90 -11.38
N LEU A 205 -1.72 7.12 -10.68
CA LEU A 205 -0.36 6.78 -11.08
C LEU A 205 -0.36 6.10 -12.45
N TRP A 206 -1.22 5.09 -12.65
CA TRP A 206 -1.34 4.42 -13.93
C TRP A 206 -1.69 5.40 -15.06
N ARG A 207 -2.72 6.23 -14.87
CA ARG A 207 -3.19 7.17 -15.89
C ARG A 207 -2.17 8.26 -16.22
N SER A 208 -1.36 8.70 -15.26
CA SER A 208 -0.37 9.75 -15.51
C SER A 208 0.87 9.23 -16.24
N THR A 209 1.19 7.93 -16.12
CA THR A 209 2.44 7.36 -16.65
C THR A 209 2.26 6.39 -17.83
N VAL A 210 1.10 5.75 -17.95
CA VAL A 210 0.81 4.76 -19.00
C VAL A 210 0.05 5.44 -20.13
N PRO A 211 0.58 5.47 -21.36
CA PRO A 211 -0.12 6.04 -22.50
C PRO A 211 -1.48 5.38 -22.70
N GLY A 212 -2.52 6.18 -22.96
CA GLY A 212 -3.78 5.66 -23.49
C GLY A 212 -3.54 4.97 -24.83
N ARG A 213 -4.41 4.02 -25.21
CA ARG A 213 -4.35 3.38 -26.54
C ARG A 213 -4.17 4.45 -27.63
N PRO A 214 -3.19 4.33 -28.54
CA PRO A 214 -3.09 5.20 -29.70
C PRO A 214 -4.38 5.03 -30.52
N GLY A 215 -5.26 6.03 -30.50
CA GLY A 215 -6.55 5.94 -31.20
C GLY A 215 -7.64 6.90 -30.71
N ALA A 216 -7.53 7.48 -29.52
CA ALA A 216 -8.52 8.43 -28.99
C ALA A 216 -8.09 9.91 -29.09
N LYS A 217 -7.31 10.26 -30.11
CA LYS A 217 -7.09 11.65 -30.53
C LYS A 217 -7.23 11.72 -32.05
N THR A 218 -8.46 11.88 -32.51
CA THR A 218 -8.75 12.25 -33.90
C THR A 218 -8.27 13.69 -34.13
N ALA A 219 -7.28 13.79 -35.02
CA ALA A 219 -6.82 14.87 -35.89
C ALA A 219 -6.88 16.36 -35.44
N PRO A 220 -5.79 17.13 -35.64
CA PRO A 220 -5.89 18.58 -35.75
C PRO A 220 -6.70 18.94 -37.01
N ASN A 221 -7.68 19.83 -36.84
CA ASN A 221 -8.48 20.38 -37.94
C ASN A 221 -7.58 21.32 -38.77
N VAL A 222 -6.83 20.76 -39.70
CA VAL A 222 -6.20 21.50 -40.80
C VAL A 222 -7.17 21.40 -41.97
N ALA A 223 -8.17 22.28 -41.99
CA ALA A 223 -8.87 22.60 -43.22
C ALA A 223 -8.02 23.64 -43.97
N GLU A 224 -7.07 23.12 -44.74
CA GLU A 224 -6.37 23.83 -45.79
C GLU A 224 -7.36 24.03 -46.95
N GLY A 225 -8.00 25.20 -46.99
CA GLY A 225 -8.78 25.67 -48.13
C GLY A 225 -7.86 26.30 -49.18
N GLN A 226 -7.63 25.54 -50.24
CA GLN A 226 -6.74 25.78 -51.38
C GLN A 226 -6.95 27.10 -52.18
N PRO A 227 -5.98 27.45 -53.05
CA PRO A 227 -5.87 28.73 -53.75
C PRO A 227 -6.61 28.81 -55.09
N SER A 228 -6.66 30.04 -55.63
CA SER A 228 -6.93 30.48 -57.01
C SER A 228 -8.32 31.03 -57.35
N ARG A 229 -8.36 32.33 -57.68
CA ARG A 229 -8.73 32.82 -59.02
C ARG A 229 -8.27 34.27 -59.23
N VAL A 230 -7.71 34.49 -60.41
CA VAL A 230 -7.13 35.72 -60.96
C VAL A 230 -8.21 36.62 -61.57
N ALA A 231 -7.87 37.93 -61.64
CA ALA A 231 -8.39 39.02 -62.49
C ALA A 231 -9.78 39.63 -62.20
N ARG A 232 -9.79 40.87 -61.73
CA ARG A 232 -9.75 42.10 -62.56
C ARG A 232 -9.30 43.29 -61.73
#